data_AF-A0A9C8XFL1-F1
#
_entry.id   AF-A0A9C8XFL1-F1
#
_cell.length_a   1.000
_cell.length_b   1.000
_cell.length_c   1.000
_cell.angle_alpha   90.00
_cell.angle_beta   90.00
_cell.angle_gamma   90.00
#
_symmetry.space_group_name_H-M   'P 1'
#
loop_
_entity.id
_entity.type
_entity.pdbx_description
1 polymer ?
#
loop_
_entity_poly.entity_id
_entity_poly.type
_entity_poly.pdbx_seq_one_letter_code
_entity_poly.pdbx_strand_id
1 'polypeptide(L)' 'NEAVQAAGEMAQPGDSVLLAPACASFDMFNSFEHRGEVFIEAVNKLKRGEA' A
#
# COMPACT_ATOMS: atom_id res chain seq x y z
N ASN A 1 1.79 4.93 -6.08
CA ASN A 1 1.23 4.41 -4.81
C ASN A 1 0.00 5.19 -4.36
N GLU A 2 -0.88 5.56 -5.30
CA GLU A 2 -2.06 6.40 -5.04
C GLU A 2 -3.02 5.73 -4.04
N ALA A 3 -3.19 4.41 -4.12
CA ALA A 3 -4.05 3.66 -3.20
C ALA A 3 -3.62 3.78 -1.72
N VAL A 4 -2.31 3.83 -1.44
CA VAL A 4 -1.80 3.91 -0.06
C VAL A 4 -1.96 5.33 0.50
N GLN A 5 -1.75 6.35 -0.34
CA GLN A 5 -2.01 7.75 0.02
C GLN A 5 -3.49 7.96 0.33
N ALA A 6 -4.37 7.57 -0.60
CA ALA A 6 -5.81 7.71 -0.42
C ALA A 6 -6.30 6.96 0.83
N ALA A 7 -5.82 5.73 1.06
CA ALA A 7 -6.16 4.98 2.28
C ALA A 7 -5.67 5.70 3.55
N GLY A 8 -4.49 6.31 3.52
CA GLY A 8 -3.96 7.11 4.61
C GLY A 8 -4.78 8.36 4.93
N GLU A 9 -5.28 9.04 3.90
CA GLU A 9 -6.15 10.22 4.05
C GLU A 9 -7.55 9.85 4.59
N MET A 10 -8.06 8.67 4.24
CA MET A 10 -9.37 8.21 4.68
C MET A 10 -9.38 7.58 6.08
N ALA A 11 -8.29 6.89 6.46
CA ALA A 11 -8.21 6.14 7.71
C ALA A 11 -8.23 7.05 8.95
N GLN A 12 -8.95 6.62 9.99
CA GLN A 12 -9.03 7.29 11.29
C GLN A 12 -8.30 6.51 12.38
N PRO A 13 -7.98 7.14 13.54
CA PRO A 13 -7.45 6.42 14.68
C PRO A 13 -8.35 5.25 15.09
N GLY A 14 -7.80 4.04 15.08
CA GLY A 14 -8.53 2.79 15.36
C GLY A 14 -8.86 1.94 14.14
N ASP A 15 -8.74 2.49 12.93
CA ASP A 15 -8.95 1.76 11.69
C ASP A 15 -7.75 0.87 11.33
N SER A 16 -8.00 -0.11 10.46
CA SER A 16 -6.96 -0.97 9.86
C SER A 16 -7.06 -0.93 8.34
N VAL A 17 -5.92 -0.78 7.68
CA VAL A 17 -5.80 -0.81 6.21
C VAL A 17 -5.14 -2.12 5.80
N LEU A 18 -5.82 -2.89 4.94
CA LEU A 18 -5.36 -4.20 4.45
C LEU A 18 -5.12 -4.18 2.94
N LEU A 19 -3.95 -4.67 2.51
CA LEU A 19 -3.70 -4.98 1.10
C LEU A 19 -4.29 -6.35 0.74
N ALA A 20 -5.45 -6.37 0.07
CA ALA A 20 -6.13 -7.60 -0.36
C ALA A 20 -6.55 -7.54 -1.85
N PRO A 21 -5.62 -7.73 -2.80
CA PRO A 21 -5.87 -7.50 -4.22
C PRO A 21 -6.67 -8.60 -4.92
N ALA A 22 -6.88 -9.77 -4.30
CA ALA A 22 -7.60 -10.95 -4.83
C ALA A 22 -7.16 -11.48 -6.21
N CYS A 23 -6.12 -10.90 -6.82
CA CYS A 23 -5.67 -11.15 -8.20
C CYS A 23 -4.16 -11.37 -8.28
N ALA A 24 -3.74 -12.05 -9.35
CA ALA A 24 -2.33 -12.22 -9.72
C ALA A 24 -1.65 -10.86 -9.93
N SER A 25 -0.36 -10.76 -9.62
CA SER A 25 0.38 -9.50 -9.55
C SER A 25 1.11 -9.11 -10.83
N PHE A 26 1.09 -9.97 -11.86
CA PHE A 26 1.99 -9.90 -13.02
C PHE A 26 1.65 -8.81 -14.05
N ASP A 27 0.55 -8.09 -13.86
CA ASP A 27 0.16 -6.94 -14.68
C ASP A 27 0.97 -5.68 -14.35
N MET A 28 1.27 -5.46 -13.06
CA MET A 28 1.97 -4.26 -12.57
C MET A 28 3.22 -4.57 -11.74
N PHE A 29 3.45 -5.83 -11.35
CA PHE A 29 4.54 -6.22 -10.46
C PHE A 29 5.22 -7.52 -10.91
N ASN A 30 6.53 -7.60 -10.69
CA ASN A 30 7.33 -8.79 -10.98
C ASN A 30 6.87 -10.06 -10.23
N SER A 31 6.33 -9.91 -9.02
CA SER A 31 5.81 -11.01 -8.20
C SER A 31 4.86 -10.50 -7.11
N PHE A 32 4.26 -11.42 -6.34
CA PHE A 32 3.39 -11.04 -5.22
C PHE A 32 4.21 -10.42 -4.08
N GLU A 33 5.45 -10.88 -3.88
CA GLU A 33 6.40 -10.33 -2.91
C GLU A 33 6.77 -8.91 -3.28
N HIS A 34 7.12 -8.65 -4.55
CA HIS A 34 7.44 -7.30 -5.03
C HIS A 34 6.26 -6.33 -4.80
N ARG A 35 5.02 -6.77 -5.00
CA ARG A 35 3.83 -5.96 -4.67
C ARG A 35 3.74 -5.66 -3.17
N GLY A 36 4.06 -6.63 -2.32
CA GLY A 36 4.13 -6.46 -0.87
C GLY A 36 5.23 -5.48 -0.43
N GLU A 37 6.41 -5.59 -1.03
CA GLU A 37 7.54 -4.68 -0.79
C GLU A 37 7.18 -3.23 -1.14
N VAL A 38 6.56 -3.02 -2.31
CA VAL A 38 6.10 -1.69 -2.75
C VAL A 38 5.05 -1.12 -1.78
N PHE A 39 4.15 -1.94 -1.26
CA PHE A 39 3.18 -1.51 -0.25
C PHE A 39 3.85 -1.10 1.07
N ILE A 40 4.80 -1.90 1.57
CA ILE A 40 5.57 -1.58 2.78
C ILE A 40 6.34 -0.27 2.59
N GLU A 41 7.00 -0.09 1.45
CA GLU A 41 7.72 1.14 1.14
C GLU A 41 6.78 2.35 1.12
N ALA A 42 5.61 2.22 0.49
CA ALA A 42 4.60 3.27 0.44
C ALA A 42 4.10 3.66 1.83
N VAL A 43 3.77 2.69 2.68
CA VAL A 43 3.32 2.94 4.06
C VAL A 43 4.42 3.62 4.87
N ASN A 44 5.68 3.21 4.67
CA ASN A 44 6.81 3.83 5.37
C ASN A 44 7.07 5.28 4.92
N LYS A 45 6.91 5.60 3.62
CA LYS A 45 6.96 6.98 3.11
C LYS A 45 5.84 7.84 3.71
N LEU A 46 4.62 7.31 3.78
CA LEU A 46 3.49 7.98 4.41
C LEU A 46 3.76 8.28 5.89
N LYS A 47 4.31 7.32 6.64
CA LYS A 47 4.71 7.53 8.05
C LYS A 47 5.74 8.63 8.24
N ARG A 48 6.62 8.86 7.25
CA ARG A 48 7.64 9.92 7.28
C ARG A 48 7.16 11.26 6.72
N GLY A 49 5.93 11.33 6.18
CA GLY A 49 5.42 12.54 5.51
C GLY A 49 6.06 12.81 4.15
N GLU A 50 6.64 11.79 3.51
CA GLU A 50 7.29 11.85 2.19
C GLU A 50 6.36 11.37 1.06
N ALA A 51 5.07 11.27 1.37
CA ALA A 51 4.05 10.77 0.45
C ALA A 51 3.68 11.83 -0.58
#